data_AF-A0ABD3BUW6-F1
#
_entry.id   AF-A0ABD3BUW6-F1
#
_cell.length_a   1.000
_cell.length_b   1.000
_cell.length_c   1.000
_cell.angle_alpha   90.00
_cell.angle_beta   90.00
_cell.angle_gamma   90.00
#
_symmetry.space_group_name_H-M   'P 1'
#
loop_
_entity.id
_entity.type
_entity.pdbx_description
1 polymer ?
#
loop_
_entity_poly.entity_id
_entity_poly.type
_entity_poly.pdbx_seq_one_letter_code
_entity_poly.pdbx_strand_id
1 'polypeptide(L)'
;MECIPETAEVVGMHCGSLGNDRVAVVDRATHQGVSELQQHVMEKMLSGCPVLRGLVLIYCCGFDRLETIFQSAYVKQLTLRGCTVAPRGTIEWPSLTKLHIEGAELQQHVIEKILSGCPVLHCLVLELCRGFNRLEVCSKSLYELCVNNTQS
;
A
#
# COMPACT_ATOMS: atom_id res chain seq x y z
N MET A 1 -22.69 -6.11 -3.52
CA MET A 1 -22.25 -5.34 -4.70
C MET A 1 -21.15 -6.16 -5.34
N GLU A 2 -21.49 -6.76 -6.48
CA GLU A 2 -20.60 -7.62 -7.26
C GLU A 2 -19.63 -6.75 -8.07
N CYS A 3 -18.34 -7.07 -8.03
CA CYS A 3 -17.34 -6.43 -8.86
C CYS A 3 -17.50 -6.92 -10.30
N ILE A 4 -17.83 -6.00 -11.22
CA ILE A 4 -17.89 -6.25 -12.67
C ILE A 4 -16.44 -6.35 -13.18
N PRO A 5 -16.04 -7.41 -13.92
CA PRO A 5 -14.71 -7.50 -14.52
C PRO A 5 -14.77 -6.99 -15.96
N GLU A 6 -14.02 -5.94 -16.29
CA GLU A 6 -13.79 -5.54 -17.68
C GLU A 6 -12.29 -5.70 -18.00
N THR A 7 -12.02 -6.74 -18.81
CA THR A 7 -10.81 -7.01 -19.59
C THR A 7 -9.48 -7.12 -18.84
N ALA A 8 -9.16 -8.38 -18.48
CA ALA A 8 -7.89 -8.82 -17.96
C ALA A 8 -6.93 -9.20 -19.10
N GLU A 9 -5.84 -8.45 -19.24
CA GLU A 9 -4.54 -8.94 -19.70
C GLU A 9 -3.46 -8.10 -19.02
N VAL A 10 -2.85 -8.62 -17.94
CA VAL A 10 -1.38 -8.70 -17.73
C VAL A 10 -1.18 -9.62 -16.52
N VAL A 11 -0.71 -10.83 -16.78
CA VAL A 11 -0.07 -11.68 -15.79
C VAL A 11 1.34 -11.15 -15.55
N GLY A 12 1.72 -10.82 -14.32
CA GLY A 12 3.14 -10.72 -13.99
C GLY A 12 3.46 -10.02 -12.68
N MET A 13 4.21 -10.72 -11.82
CA MET A 13 5.17 -10.06 -10.94
C MET A 13 6.27 -9.45 -11.82
N HIS A 14 6.01 -8.30 -12.44
CA HIS A 14 7.03 -7.59 -13.19
C HIS A 14 7.77 -6.66 -12.21
N CYS A 15 9.09 -6.85 -12.08
CA CYS A 15 9.95 -5.80 -11.55
C CYS A 15 10.09 -4.72 -12.64
N GLY A 16 9.08 -3.86 -12.76
CA GLY A 16 9.17 -2.68 -13.63
C GLY A 16 10.08 -1.63 -12.98
N SER A 17 11.06 -1.12 -13.73
CA SER A 17 11.79 0.09 -13.33
C SER A 17 10.94 1.31 -13.68
N LEU A 18 10.21 1.88 -12.71
CA LEU A 18 9.63 3.22 -12.82
C LEU A 18 10.68 4.20 -12.30
N GLY A 19 11.58 4.62 -13.20
CA GLY A 19 12.81 5.33 -12.84
C GLY A 19 13.86 4.39 -12.23
N ASN A 20 15.04 4.92 -11.88
CA ASN A 20 16.20 4.16 -11.37
C ASN A 20 15.97 3.40 -10.05
N ASP A 21 14.74 3.29 -9.55
CA ASP A 21 14.40 2.59 -8.32
C ASP A 21 13.78 1.21 -8.62
N ARG A 22 14.25 0.17 -7.91
CA ARG A 22 13.67 -1.18 -8.00
C ARG A 22 12.30 -1.19 -7.33
N VAL A 23 11.26 -1.36 -8.13
CA VAL A 23 9.86 -1.47 -7.70
C VAL A 23 9.36 -2.90 -7.93
N ALA A 24 8.71 -3.49 -6.94
CA ALA A 24 7.97 -4.74 -7.10
C ALA A 24 6.47 -4.45 -7.26
N VAL A 25 5.84 -5.08 -8.23
CA VAL A 25 4.38 -5.03 -8.43
C VAL A 25 3.80 -6.40 -8.11
N VAL A 26 2.80 -6.43 -7.24
CA VAL A 26 2.06 -7.64 -6.87
C VAL A 26 0.58 -7.37 -7.12
N ASP A 27 -0.03 -8.21 -7.94
CA ASP A 27 -1.45 -8.15 -8.28
C ASP A 27 -2.14 -9.48 -7.93
N ARG A 28 -3.39 -9.42 -7.47
CA ARG A 28 -4.22 -10.60 -7.23
C ARG A 28 -4.72 -11.17 -8.56
N ALA A 29 -4.09 -12.26 -9.01
CA ALA A 29 -4.66 -13.10 -10.04
C ALA A 29 -6.00 -13.69 -9.56
N THR A 30 -7.01 -13.66 -10.41
CA THR A 30 -8.42 -14.04 -10.16
C THR A 30 -8.68 -15.52 -9.81
N HIS A 31 -7.65 -16.32 -9.47
CA HIS A 31 -7.81 -17.72 -9.12
C HIS A 31 -7.41 -18.05 -7.68
N GLN A 32 -8.26 -18.85 -7.05
CA GLN A 32 -8.37 -19.18 -5.62
C GLN A 32 -7.17 -19.93 -5.00
N GLY A 33 -6.05 -20.10 -5.71
CA GLY A 33 -4.88 -20.89 -5.29
C GLY A 33 -3.62 -20.09 -4.95
N VAL A 34 -3.71 -18.76 -4.87
CA VAL A 34 -2.54 -17.85 -4.90
C VAL A 34 -2.24 -17.19 -3.53
N SER A 35 -3.08 -17.40 -2.51
CA SER A 35 -2.99 -16.67 -1.23
C SER A 35 -1.74 -16.96 -0.41
N GLU A 36 -1.26 -18.21 -0.35
CA GLU A 36 -0.08 -18.58 0.45
C GLU A 36 1.24 -18.25 -0.25
N LEU A 37 1.31 -18.46 -1.57
CA LEU A 37 2.46 -18.11 -2.40
C LEU A 37 2.70 -16.59 -2.43
N GLN A 38 1.63 -15.78 -2.49
CA GLN A 38 1.74 -14.32 -2.38
C GLN A 38 2.26 -13.88 -1.01
N GLN A 39 1.78 -14.51 0.06
CA GLN A 39 2.20 -14.18 1.41
C GLN A 39 3.71 -14.43 1.61
N HIS A 40 4.19 -15.62 1.25
CA HIS A 40 5.59 -15.99 1.41
C HIS A 40 6.54 -15.17 0.52
N VAL A 41 6.11 -14.86 -0.72
CA VAL A 41 6.88 -14.01 -1.62
C VAL A 41 6.96 -12.58 -1.08
N MET A 42 5.85 -12.04 -0.57
CA MET A 42 5.81 -10.70 0.00
C MET A 42 6.65 -10.60 1.28
N GLU A 43 6.55 -11.58 2.18
CA GLU A 43 7.41 -11.65 3.37
C GLU A 43 8.89 -11.71 3.00
N LYS A 44 9.28 -12.47 1.98
CA LYS A 44 10.67 -12.51 1.50
C LYS A 44 11.13 -11.19 0.89
N MET A 45 10.27 -10.51 0.13
CA MET A 45 10.56 -9.19 -0.42
C MET A 45 10.76 -8.15 0.68
N LEU A 46 9.94 -8.19 1.74
CA LEU A 46 9.95 -7.23 2.83
C LEU A 46 11.05 -7.51 3.87
N SER A 47 11.43 -8.76 4.09
CA SER A 47 12.42 -9.17 5.12
C SER A 47 13.87 -9.20 4.64
N GLY A 48 14.12 -9.29 3.32
CA GLY A 48 15.46 -9.59 2.81
C GLY A 48 15.96 -8.74 1.65
N CYS A 49 15.22 -7.71 1.20
CA CYS A 49 15.58 -6.95 -0.01
C CYS A 49 15.87 -5.47 0.30
N PRO A 50 17.09 -5.11 0.77
CA PRO A 50 17.44 -3.71 1.06
C PRO A 50 17.48 -2.81 -0.19
N VAL A 51 17.42 -3.42 -1.38
CA VAL A 51 17.37 -2.72 -2.67
C VAL A 51 15.95 -2.44 -3.14
N LEU A 52 14.93 -3.07 -2.54
CA LEU A 52 13.53 -2.83 -2.87
C LEU A 52 13.13 -1.46 -2.30
N ARG A 53 12.88 -0.49 -3.18
CA ARG A 53 12.53 0.87 -2.79
C ARG A 53 11.05 1.13 -2.93
N GLY A 54 10.41 0.49 -3.91
CA GLY A 54 8.98 0.62 -4.17
C GLY A 54 8.25 -0.71 -4.10
N LEU A 55 7.04 -0.70 -3.57
CA LEU A 55 6.11 -1.81 -3.62
C LEU A 55 4.74 -1.30 -4.08
N VAL A 56 4.17 -1.95 -5.08
CA VAL A 56 2.82 -1.68 -5.58
C VAL A 56 1.98 -2.93 -5.36
N LEU A 57 0.91 -2.81 -4.58
CA LEU A 57 -0.07 -3.85 -4.36
C LEU A 57 -1.38 -3.48 -5.02
N ILE A 58 -1.89 -4.37 -5.86
CA ILE A 58 -3.13 -4.17 -6.61
C ILE A 58 -4.09 -5.31 -6.28
N TYR A 59 -5.31 -4.98 -5.84
CA TYR A 59 -6.39 -5.93 -5.48
C TYR A 59 -5.99 -7.07 -4.53
N CYS A 60 -4.91 -6.89 -3.76
CA CYS A 60 -4.40 -7.88 -2.83
C CYS A 60 -5.28 -7.93 -1.58
N CYS A 61 -6.25 -8.85 -1.52
CA CYS A 61 -7.02 -9.08 -0.30
C CYS A 61 -6.17 -9.84 0.74
N GLY A 62 -6.27 -9.49 2.02
CA GLY A 62 -5.61 -10.22 3.10
C GLY A 62 -4.16 -9.81 3.40
N PHE A 63 -3.59 -8.86 2.64
CA PHE A 63 -2.26 -8.30 2.97
C PHE A 63 -2.25 -7.54 4.30
N ASP A 64 -3.41 -7.08 4.78
CA ASP A 64 -3.61 -6.46 6.09
C ASP A 64 -3.26 -7.41 7.26
N ARG A 65 -3.22 -8.72 6.99
CA ARG A 65 -2.80 -9.75 7.95
C ARG A 65 -1.28 -9.89 8.05
N LEU A 66 -0.52 -9.30 7.11
CA LEU A 66 0.93 -9.33 7.11
C LEU A 66 1.48 -8.19 7.95
N GLU A 67 1.78 -8.46 9.22
CA GLU A 67 2.39 -7.45 10.09
C GLU A 67 3.72 -6.91 9.53
N THR A 68 4.47 -7.77 8.82
CA THR A 68 5.75 -7.42 8.19
C THR A 68 5.65 -6.30 7.16
N ILE A 69 4.51 -6.13 6.49
CA ILE A 69 4.37 -5.01 5.54
C ILE A 69 4.26 -3.68 6.27
N PHE A 70 3.54 -3.65 7.40
CA PHE A 70 3.33 -2.46 8.20
C PHE A 70 4.55 -2.09 9.05
N GLN A 71 5.54 -2.97 9.15
CA GLN A 71 6.76 -2.78 9.96
C GLN A 71 8.04 -2.74 9.11
N SER A 72 7.93 -2.72 7.78
CA SER A 72 9.10 -2.82 6.91
C SER A 72 10.00 -1.59 7.03
N ALA A 73 11.27 -1.82 7.36
CA ALA A 73 12.27 -0.77 7.45
C ALA A 73 12.87 -0.36 6.09
N TYR A 74 12.54 -1.05 5.00
CA TYR A 74 13.20 -0.88 3.70
C TYR A 74 12.34 -0.17 2.65
N VAL A 75 11.02 -0.32 2.72
CA VAL A 75 10.10 0.26 1.72
C VAL A 75 10.09 1.78 1.85
N LYS A 76 10.41 2.47 0.75
CA LYS A 76 10.40 3.94 0.66
C LYS A 76 9.16 4.47 -0.03
N GLN A 77 8.62 3.70 -0.98
CA GLN A 77 7.43 4.05 -1.76
C GLN A 77 6.46 2.88 -1.70
N LEU A 78 5.24 3.13 -1.27
CA LEU A 78 4.18 2.12 -1.20
C LEU A 78 2.95 2.64 -1.92
N THR A 79 2.44 1.84 -2.86
CA THR A 79 1.18 2.09 -3.56
C THR A 79 0.23 0.94 -3.29
N LEU A 80 -0.98 1.26 -2.80
CA LEU A 80 -2.04 0.31 -2.50
C LEU A 80 -3.26 0.65 -3.33
N ARG A 81 -3.65 -0.22 -4.27
CA ARG A 81 -4.77 0.03 -5.18
C ARG A 81 -5.85 -1.05 -5.01
N GLY A 82 -7.06 -0.64 -4.66
CA GLY A 82 -8.18 -1.57 -4.46
C GLY A 82 -7.93 -2.58 -3.33
N CYS A 83 -7.11 -2.21 -2.36
CA CYS A 83 -6.65 -3.03 -1.25
C CYS A 83 -7.38 -2.67 0.06
N THR A 84 -7.69 -3.64 0.90
CA THR A 84 -8.26 -3.40 2.24
C THR A 84 -7.16 -3.07 3.25
N VAL A 85 -7.08 -1.83 3.73
CA VAL A 85 -6.04 -1.40 4.69
C VAL A 85 -6.59 -1.47 6.12
N ALA A 86 -6.38 -2.61 6.79
CA ALA A 86 -6.87 -2.85 8.15
C ALA A 86 -5.79 -3.45 9.07
N PRO A 87 -4.73 -2.68 9.41
CA PRO A 87 -3.64 -3.18 10.24
C PRO A 87 -4.13 -3.65 11.61
N ARG A 88 -3.84 -4.91 11.96
CA ARG A 88 -4.12 -5.46 13.30
C ARG A 88 -3.21 -4.86 14.37
N GLY A 89 -1.95 -4.62 14.02
CA GLY A 89 -0.94 -4.06 14.91
C GLY A 89 -0.68 -2.57 14.72
N THR A 90 0.53 -2.17 15.10
CA THR A 90 1.09 -0.83 14.87
C THR A 90 1.59 -0.70 13.44
N ILE A 91 1.45 0.48 12.85
CA ILE A 91 2.15 0.83 11.61
C ILE A 91 3.48 1.49 12.00
N GLU A 92 4.57 0.91 11.53
CA GLU A 92 5.93 1.41 11.68
C GLU A 92 6.62 1.37 10.31
N TRP A 93 6.58 2.50 9.62
CA TRP A 93 7.22 2.67 8.32
C TRP A 93 8.36 3.68 8.43
N PRO A 94 9.50 3.30 9.05
CA PRO A 94 10.55 4.25 9.42
C PRO A 94 11.28 4.86 8.21
N SER A 95 11.19 4.23 7.04
CA SER A 95 11.85 4.66 5.80
C SER A 95 10.87 5.12 4.72
N LEU A 96 9.56 5.05 4.95
CA LEU A 96 8.57 5.33 3.92
C LEU A 96 8.43 6.83 3.70
N THR A 97 8.79 7.27 2.49
CA THR A 97 8.74 8.67 2.08
C THR A 97 7.54 8.98 1.21
N LYS A 98 6.97 7.99 0.52
CA LYS A 98 5.77 8.15 -0.32
C LYS A 98 4.76 7.03 -0.06
N LEU A 99 3.51 7.44 0.18
CA LEU A 99 2.38 6.54 0.31
C LEU A 99 1.26 6.99 -0.62
N HIS A 100 0.82 6.09 -1.50
CA HIS A 100 -0.34 6.29 -2.36
C HIS A 100 -1.36 5.20 -2.09
N ILE A 101 -2.58 5.59 -1.78
CA ILE A 101 -3.69 4.67 -1.57
C ILE A 101 -4.82 5.08 -2.51
N GLU A 102 -5.28 4.14 -3.33
CA GLU A 102 -6.37 4.31 -4.28
C GLU A 102 -7.48 3.29 -4.02
N GLY A 103 -8.73 3.75 -3.93
CA GLY A 103 -9.90 2.87 -3.87
C GLY A 103 -9.97 1.99 -2.62
N ALA A 104 -9.55 2.51 -1.46
CA ALA A 104 -9.58 1.80 -0.19
C ALA A 104 -10.62 2.37 0.80
N GLU A 105 -11.19 1.50 1.62
CA GLU A 105 -11.88 1.91 2.84
C GLU A 105 -10.85 2.06 3.97
N LEU A 106 -10.62 3.30 4.40
CA LEU A 106 -9.68 3.69 5.44
C LEU A 106 -10.46 4.20 6.64
N GLN A 107 -10.55 3.40 7.70
CA GLN A 107 -11.17 3.85 8.94
C GLN A 107 -10.34 4.97 9.58
N GLN A 108 -11.01 5.88 10.29
CA GLN A 108 -10.38 7.02 10.98
C GLN A 108 -9.16 6.61 11.83
N HIS A 109 -9.23 5.51 12.59
CA HIS A 109 -8.10 5.07 13.40
C HIS A 109 -6.90 4.56 12.56
N VAL A 110 -7.14 4.10 11.33
CA VAL A 110 -6.08 3.62 10.42
C VAL A 110 -5.29 4.79 9.86
N ILE A 111 -5.96 5.87 9.47
CA ILE A 111 -5.27 7.06 8.96
C ILE A 111 -4.38 7.69 10.04
N GLU A 112 -4.87 7.70 11.29
CA GLU A 112 -4.11 8.18 12.45
C GLU A 112 -2.86 7.32 12.71
N LYS A 113 -2.99 5.99 12.62
CA LYS A 113 -1.84 5.07 12.69
C LYS A 113 -0.83 5.31 11.56
N ILE A 114 -1.29 5.52 10.33
CA ILE A 114 -0.41 5.85 9.20
C ILE A 114 0.36 7.15 9.51
N LEU A 115 -0.33 8.22 9.89
CA LEU A 115 0.29 9.52 10.09
C LEU A 115 1.22 9.57 11.31
N SER A 116 0.97 8.76 12.34
CA SER A 116 1.86 8.64 13.51
C SER A 116 3.02 7.65 13.32
N GLY A 117 2.82 6.63 12.48
CA GLY A 117 3.77 5.53 12.25
C GLY A 117 4.83 5.78 11.19
N CYS A 118 4.77 6.91 10.48
CA CYS A 118 5.64 7.21 9.33
C CYS A 118 6.42 8.52 9.56
N PRO A 119 7.52 8.49 10.34
CA PRO A 119 8.23 9.71 10.76
C PRO A 119 8.86 10.49 9.59
N VAL A 120 9.11 9.83 8.46
CA VAL A 120 9.77 10.41 7.28
C VAL A 120 8.84 10.48 6.05
N LEU A 121 7.53 10.39 6.24
CA LEU A 121 6.58 10.46 5.13
C LEU A 121 6.53 11.87 4.55
N HIS A 122 6.94 12.01 3.28
CA HIS A 122 6.99 13.30 2.57
C HIS A 122 5.77 13.51 1.67
N CYS A 123 5.22 12.45 1.11
CA CYS A 123 4.10 12.50 0.16
C CYS A 123 3.02 11.49 0.55
N LEU A 124 1.79 11.98 0.73
CA LEU A 124 0.60 11.17 0.98
C LEU A 124 -0.45 11.49 -0.08
N VAL A 125 -0.83 10.47 -0.85
CA VAL A 125 -1.87 10.57 -1.89
C VAL A 125 -3.00 9.62 -1.55
N LEU A 126 -4.21 10.15 -1.42
CA LEU A 126 -5.43 9.40 -1.15
C LEU A 126 -6.44 9.63 -2.27
N GLU A 127 -6.72 8.61 -3.06
CA GLU A 127 -7.64 8.70 -4.20
C GLU A 127 -8.78 7.71 -4.03
N LEU A 128 -10.02 8.15 -4.28
CA LEU A 128 -11.22 7.32 -4.17
C LEU A 128 -11.35 6.60 -2.81
N CYS A 129 -10.73 7.14 -1.76
CA CYS A 129 -10.72 6.56 -0.42
C CYS A 129 -11.93 7.04 0.39
N ARG A 130 -12.47 6.16 1.24
CA ARG A 130 -13.66 6.43 2.08
C ARG A 130 -13.43 5.95 3.52
N GLY A 131 -14.30 6.32 4.46
CA GLY A 131 -14.29 5.76 5.83
C GLY A 131 -13.58 6.59 6.91
N PHE A 132 -13.01 7.74 6.53
CA PHE A 132 -12.45 8.72 7.46
C PHE A 132 -13.15 10.07 7.26
N ASN A 133 -13.25 10.84 8.34
CA ASN A 133 -13.91 12.15 8.34
C ASN A 133 -12.93 13.29 8.58
N ARG A 134 -11.74 12.99 9.13
CA ARG A 134 -10.74 13.99 9.49
C ARG A 134 -9.35 13.46 9.17
N LEU A 135 -8.51 14.33 8.64
CA LEU A 135 -7.10 14.05 8.39
C LEU A 135 -6.27 15.04 9.20
N GLU A 136 -5.73 14.58 10.32
CA GLU A 136 -4.92 15.40 11.22
C GLU A 136 -3.43 15.17 10.93
N VAL A 137 -2.83 16.12 10.22
CA VAL A 137 -1.42 16.04 9.85
C VAL A 137 -0.54 16.44 11.04
N CYS A 138 -0.07 15.43 11.77
CA CYS A 138 0.91 15.61 12.86
C CYS A 138 2.36 15.42 12.40
N SER A 139 2.59 14.97 11.16
CA SER A 139 3.93 14.70 10.64
C SER A 139 4.65 16.00 10.27
N LYS A 140 5.88 16.14 10.75
CA LYS A 140 6.76 17.29 10.41
C LYS A 140 7.47 17.13 9.06
N SER A 141 7.47 15.92 8.50
CA SER A 141 8.13 15.60 7.23
C SER A 141 7.18 15.65 6.04
N LEU A 142 5.86 15.64 6.28
CA LEU A 142 4.86 15.66 5.21
C LEU A 142 4.86 17.01 4.50
N TYR A 143 5.22 16.98 3.23
CA TYR A 143 5.29 18.16 2.37
C TYR A 143 4.16 18.17 1.33
N GLU A 144 3.77 17.01 0.84
CA GLU A 144 2.75 16.85 -0.19
C GLU A 144 1.60 16.00 0.33
N LEU A 145 0.39 16.56 0.28
CA LEU A 145 -0.85 15.88 0.63
C LEU A 145 -1.85 16.09 -0.51
N CYS A 146 -2.31 15.00 -1.11
CA CYS A 146 -3.33 15.01 -2.16
C CYS A 146 -4.51 14.14 -1.71
N VAL A 147 -5.73 14.68 -1.76
CA VAL A 147 -6.96 13.95 -1.43
C VAL A 147 -7.96 14.17 -2.56
N ASN A 148 -8.18 13.13 -3.38
CA ASN A 148 -9.08 13.16 -4.51
C ASN A 148 -10.25 12.18 -4.28
N ASN A 149 -11.46 12.70 -4.15
CA ASN A 149 -12.65 11.87 -3.93
C ASN A 149 -13.67 11.96 -5.09
N THR A 150 -13.20 12.25 -6.31
CA THR A 150 -14.07 12.41 -7.47
C THR A 150 -14.54 11.04 -7.96
N GLN A 151 -15.73 10.63 -7.53
CA GLN A 151 -16.60 9.77 -8.34
C GLN A 151 -17.35 10.69 -9.30
N SER A 152 -16.87 10.79 -10.54
CA SER A 152 -17.64 11.37 -11.65
C SER A 152 -18.73 10.42 -12.10
#